data_AF-A0A0N0D5U6-F1
#
_entry.id   AF-A0A0N0D5U6-F1
#
_cell.length_a   1.000
_cell.length_b   1.000
_cell.length_c   1.000
_cell.angle_alpha   90.00
_cell.angle_beta   90.00
_cell.angle_gamma   90.00
#
_symmetry.space_group_name_H-M   'P 1'
#
loop_
_entity.id
_entity.type
_entity.pdbx_description
1 polymer ?
#
loop_
_entity_poly.entity_id
_entity_poly.type
_entity_poly.pdbx_seq_one_letter_code
_entity_poly.pdbx_strand_id
1 'polypeptide(L)'
;VVQGFLLAYLNVTDYYITQSEQEMNKGFSDIYLEPFLARYPDLKYSYLIELKYISRKEYSEAIQQEEIKKAKKQLNQYAASERVKKSVGNTQLKKVILVYNGWEMVSCEEMVQKSVSC
;
A
#
# COMPACT_ATOMS: atom_id res chain seq x y z
N VAL A 1 0.14 -1.81 -16.00
CA VAL A 1 1.49 -2.38 -16.24
C VAL A 1 2.33 -2.34 -14.96
N VAL A 2 2.60 -1.17 -14.40
CA VAL A 2 3.46 -1.01 -13.20
C VAL A 2 3.01 -1.86 -12.00
N GLN A 3 1.72 -1.84 -11.64
CA GLN A 3 1.19 -2.66 -10.53
C GLN A 3 1.49 -4.16 -10.68
N GLY A 4 1.32 -4.72 -11.89
CA GLY A 4 1.60 -6.13 -12.16
C GLY A 4 3.10 -6.47 -12.06
N PHE A 5 3.97 -5.57 -12.53
CA PHE A 5 5.42 -5.74 -12.35
C PHE A 5 5.83 -5.71 -10.88
N LEU A 6 5.27 -4.77 -10.11
CA LEU A 6 5.53 -4.68 -8.68
C LEU A 6 5.03 -5.92 -7.94
N LEU A 7 3.83 -6.41 -8.30
CA LEU A 7 3.27 -7.65 -7.75
C LEU A 7 4.18 -8.85 -8.03
N ALA A 8 4.66 -8.98 -9.28
CA ALA A 8 5.58 -10.06 -9.65
C ALA A 8 6.91 -9.97 -8.89
N TYR A 9 7.48 -8.77 -8.76
CA TYR A 9 8.73 -8.54 -8.05
C TYR A 9 8.62 -8.81 -6.55
N LEU A 10 7.56 -8.33 -5.90
CA LEU A 10 7.35 -8.54 -4.46
C LEU A 10 7.12 -10.02 -4.11
N ASN A 11 6.56 -10.80 -5.04
CA ASN A 11 6.40 -12.25 -4.90
C ASN A 11 7.68 -13.07 -5.15
N VAL A 12 8.82 -12.45 -5.49
CA VAL A 12 10.10 -13.18 -5.65
C VAL A 12 10.59 -13.74 -4.30
N THR A 13 10.25 -13.06 -3.20
CA THR A 13 10.59 -13.49 -1.83
C THR A 13 9.34 -13.92 -1.09
N ASP A 14 9.49 -14.83 -0.13
CA ASP A 14 8.38 -15.44 0.60
C ASP A 14 8.18 -14.87 2.01
N TYR A 15 8.78 -13.71 2.33
CA TYR A 15 8.53 -13.01 3.59
C TYR A 15 7.06 -12.60 3.75
N TYR A 16 6.37 -12.39 2.63
CA TYR A 16 5.00 -11.92 2.58
C TYR A 16 4.14 -12.80 1.67
N ILE A 17 2.87 -12.93 2.03
CA ILE A 17 1.82 -13.39 1.14
C ILE A 17 1.27 -12.14 0.46
N THR A 18 1.68 -11.90 -0.78
CA THR A 18 1.27 -10.72 -1.55
C THR A 18 -0.16 -10.89 -2.05
N GLN A 19 -1.00 -9.88 -1.87
CA GLN A 19 -2.40 -9.88 -2.28
C GLN A 19 -2.74 -8.60 -3.02
N SER A 20 -3.66 -8.65 -3.97
CA SER A 20 -4.09 -7.50 -4.77
C SER A 20 -5.60 -7.27 -4.76
N GLU A 21 -6.04 -6.05 -5.08
CA GLU A 21 -7.47 -5.71 -5.19
C GLU A 21 -8.20 -6.58 -6.23
N GLN A 22 -7.56 -6.96 -7.34
CA GLN A 22 -8.20 -7.79 -8.37
C GLN A 22 -8.64 -9.16 -7.84
N GLU A 23 -7.96 -9.68 -6.82
CA GLU A 23 -8.29 -10.94 -6.16
C GLU A 23 -9.40 -10.76 -5.12
N MET A 24 -9.78 -9.53 -4.81
CA MET A 24 -10.56 -9.14 -3.65
C MET A 24 -11.61 -8.08 -4.03
N ASN A 25 -12.83 -8.49 -4.41
CA ASN A 25 -13.99 -7.65 -4.78
C ASN A 25 -13.98 -6.14 -4.37
N LYS A 26 -13.32 -5.28 -5.19
CA LYS A 26 -13.48 -3.81 -5.40
C LYS A 26 -13.54 -2.85 -4.20
N GLY A 27 -12.82 -3.11 -3.11
CA GLY A 27 -12.81 -2.23 -1.92
C GLY A 27 -11.51 -2.22 -1.12
N PHE A 28 -10.39 -2.58 -1.75
CA PHE A 28 -9.12 -2.90 -1.07
C PHE A 28 -7.99 -1.99 -1.56
N SER A 29 -6.85 -1.97 -0.86
CA SER A 29 -5.65 -1.31 -1.40
C SER A 29 -5.11 -2.08 -2.60
N ASP A 30 -4.38 -1.40 -3.48
CA ASP A 30 -3.79 -2.03 -4.66
C ASP A 30 -2.94 -3.27 -4.35
N ILE A 31 -2.11 -3.20 -3.30
CA ILE A 31 -1.26 -4.31 -2.84
C ILE A 31 -1.25 -4.38 -1.31
N TYR A 32 -1.47 -5.58 -0.77
CA TYR A 32 -1.22 -5.92 0.63
C TYR A 32 -0.09 -6.93 0.73
N LEU A 33 0.92 -6.61 1.55
CA LEU A 33 1.95 -7.54 1.98
C LEU A 33 1.58 -8.10 3.35
N GLU A 34 0.82 -9.20 3.34
CA GLU A 34 0.48 -9.94 4.54
C GLU A 34 1.73 -10.64 5.08
N PRO A 35 2.10 -10.46 6.35
CA PRO A 35 3.34 -11.01 6.89
C PRO A 35 3.24 -12.54 7.05
N PHE A 36 4.21 -13.29 6.54
CA PHE A 36 4.22 -14.76 6.66
C PHE A 36 4.82 -15.20 8.01
N LEU A 37 4.15 -14.82 9.10
CA LEU A 37 4.65 -15.00 10.48
C LEU A 37 4.85 -16.46 10.91
N ALA A 38 4.14 -17.40 10.28
CA ALA A 38 4.35 -18.83 10.54
C ALA A 38 5.78 -19.29 10.15
N ARG A 39 6.39 -18.65 9.15
CA ARG A 39 7.77 -18.91 8.72
C ARG A 39 8.76 -17.90 9.29
N TYR A 40 8.33 -16.65 9.42
CA TYR A 40 9.18 -15.53 9.84
C TYR A 40 8.57 -14.82 11.08
N PRO A 41 8.65 -15.43 12.28
CA PRO A 41 7.99 -14.91 13.47
C PRO A 41 8.55 -13.54 13.95
N ASP A 42 9.80 -13.23 13.60
CA ASP A 42 10.48 -11.98 13.97
C ASP A 42 10.30 -10.86 12.94
N LEU A 43 9.46 -11.07 11.92
CA LEU A 43 9.19 -10.06 10.90
C LEU A 43 8.55 -8.83 11.56
N LYS A 44 9.08 -7.64 11.26
CA LYS A 44 8.71 -6.41 12.00
C LYS A 44 7.58 -5.62 11.37
N TYR A 45 7.38 -5.77 10.07
CA TYR A 45 6.54 -4.88 9.29
C TYR A 45 5.60 -5.66 8.39
N SER A 46 4.45 -5.07 8.11
CA SER A 46 3.52 -5.44 7.06
C SER A 46 3.16 -4.18 6.28
N TYR A 47 2.65 -4.30 5.05
CA TYR A 47 2.52 -3.13 4.17
C TYR A 47 1.18 -3.10 3.44
N LEU A 48 0.50 -1.96 3.51
CA LEU A 48 -0.48 -1.55 2.52
C LEU A 48 0.19 -0.61 1.53
N ILE A 49 0.08 -0.88 0.24
CA ILE A 49 0.64 -0.05 -0.82
C ILE A 49 -0.50 0.37 -1.74
N GLU A 50 -0.66 1.68 -1.91
CA GLU A 50 -1.63 2.29 -2.82
C GLU A 50 -0.87 2.99 -3.97
N LEU A 51 -1.29 2.75 -5.20
CA LEU A 51 -0.72 3.31 -6.41
C LEU A 51 -1.69 4.33 -7.01
N LYS A 52 -1.19 5.52 -7.32
CA LYS A 52 -1.92 6.56 -8.05
C LYS A 52 -1.27 6.82 -9.39
N TYR A 53 -2.08 6.93 -10.43
CA TYR A 53 -1.62 7.21 -11.79
C TYR A 53 -2.24 8.51 -12.27
N ILE A 54 -1.38 9.45 -12.63
CA ILE A 54 -1.75 10.74 -13.20
C ILE A 54 -1.23 10.73 -14.64
N SER A 55 -2.07 11.11 -15.61
CA SER A 55 -1.61 11.19 -16.99
C SER A 55 -0.63 12.36 -17.15
N ARG A 56 0.31 12.22 -18.09
CA ARG A 56 1.33 13.25 -18.36
C ARG A 56 0.77 14.63 -18.69
N LYS A 57 -0.42 14.68 -19.29
CA LYS A 57 -1.08 15.93 -19.68
C LYS A 57 -1.82 16.58 -18.52
N GLU A 58 -2.22 15.79 -17.53
CA GLU A 58 -2.99 16.24 -16.37
C GLU A 58 -2.11 16.48 -15.15
N TYR A 59 -0.82 16.15 -15.22
CA TYR A 59 0.05 16.28 -14.08
C TYR A 59 0.21 17.74 -13.63
N SER A 60 -0.02 17.96 -12.34
CA SER A 60 0.38 19.15 -11.59
C SER A 60 0.61 18.75 -10.14
N GLU A 61 1.40 19.54 -9.40
CA GLU A 61 1.61 19.30 -7.97
C GLU A 61 0.29 19.31 -7.18
N ALA A 62 -0.67 20.16 -7.57
CA ALA A 62 -1.99 20.21 -6.94
C ALA A 62 -2.77 18.89 -7.11
N ILE A 63 -2.77 18.33 -8.32
CA ILE A 63 -3.43 17.04 -8.62
C ILE A 63 -2.72 15.90 -7.89
N GLN A 64 -1.38 15.89 -7.86
CA GLN A 64 -0.61 14.94 -7.05
C GLN A 64 -1.03 14.97 -5.57
N GLN A 65 -1.14 16.16 -4.97
CA GLN A 65 -1.55 16.29 -3.58
C GLN A 65 -3.00 15.84 -3.34
N GLU A 66 -3.89 16.02 -4.31
CA GLU A 66 -5.25 15.50 -4.25
C GLU A 66 -5.27 13.96 -4.27
N GLU A 67 -4.51 13.34 -5.18
CA GLU A 67 -4.39 11.90 -5.28
C GLU A 67 -3.77 11.27 -4.02
N ILE A 68 -2.76 11.93 -3.43
CA ILE A 68 -2.22 11.52 -2.13
C ILE A 68 -3.28 11.57 -1.03
N LYS A 69 -4.14 12.60 -1.00
CA LYS A 69 -5.25 12.68 -0.03
C LYS A 69 -6.26 11.54 -0.22
N LYS A 70 -6.59 11.18 -1.46
CA LYS A 70 -7.46 10.04 -1.78
C LYS A 70 -6.83 8.72 -1.33
N ALA A 71 -5.56 8.50 -1.66
CA ALA A 71 -4.79 7.33 -1.24
C ALA A 71 -4.76 7.18 0.29
N LYS A 72 -4.52 8.27 1.03
CA LYS A 72 -4.56 8.28 2.50
C LYS A 72 -5.91 7.80 3.06
N LYS A 73 -7.02 8.21 2.44
CA LYS A 73 -8.37 7.76 2.85
C LYS A 73 -8.56 6.26 2.59
N GLN A 74 -8.19 5.77 1.41
CA GLN A 74 -8.30 4.34 1.06
C GLN A 74 -7.44 3.46 1.95
N LEU A 75 -6.17 3.84 2.18
CA LEU A 75 -5.26 3.13 3.07
C LEU A 75 -5.77 3.08 4.51
N ASN A 76 -6.37 4.17 5.01
CA ASN A 76 -6.99 4.18 6.35
C ASN A 76 -8.22 3.28 6.43
N GLN A 77 -9.10 3.32 5.41
CA GLN A 77 -10.26 2.44 5.33
C GLN A 77 -9.83 0.97 5.32
N TYR A 78 -8.80 0.64 4.53
CA TYR A 78 -8.37 -0.74 4.40
C TYR A 78 -7.61 -1.23 5.64
N ALA A 79 -6.78 -0.39 6.27
CA ALA A 79 -6.16 -0.70 7.56
C ALA A 79 -7.19 -0.99 8.66
N ALA A 80 -8.40 -0.41 8.56
CA ALA A 80 -9.50 -0.67 9.50
C ALA A 80 -10.28 -1.96 9.19
N SER A 81 -10.01 -2.64 8.07
CA SER A 81 -10.71 -3.87 7.69
C SER A 81 -10.37 -5.04 8.62
N GLU A 82 -11.35 -5.92 8.84
CA GLU A 82 -11.17 -7.11 9.69
C GLU A 82 -10.11 -8.06 9.16
N ARG A 83 -9.92 -8.14 7.84
CA ARG A 83 -8.88 -8.96 7.23
C ARG A 83 -7.49 -8.51 7.69
N VAL A 84 -7.18 -7.23 7.48
CA VAL A 84 -5.87 -6.67 7.83
C VAL A 84 -5.64 -6.79 9.34
N LYS A 85 -6.63 -6.40 10.16
CA LYS A 85 -6.53 -6.53 11.63
C LYS A 85 -6.22 -7.96 12.09
N LYS A 86 -6.76 -8.98 11.41
CA LYS A 86 -6.56 -10.38 11.77
C LYS A 86 -5.23 -10.95 11.28
N SER A 87 -4.67 -10.44 10.18
CA SER A 87 -3.44 -11.00 9.60
C SER A 87 -2.15 -10.21 9.85
N VAL A 88 -2.22 -8.95 10.32
CA VAL A 88 -1.02 -8.16 10.67
C VAL A 88 -0.18 -8.76 11.80
N GLY A 89 -0.80 -9.56 12.68
CA GLY A 89 -0.13 -10.19 13.82
C GLY A 89 0.62 -9.20 14.71
N ASN A 90 1.89 -9.49 14.99
CA ASN A 90 2.79 -8.65 15.81
C ASN A 90 3.54 -7.57 15.00
N THR A 91 3.29 -7.46 13.69
CA THR A 91 3.99 -6.50 12.83
C THR A 91 3.44 -5.08 12.98
N GLN A 92 4.29 -4.08 12.74
CA GLN A 92 3.83 -2.71 12.54
C GLN A 92 3.36 -2.53 11.09
N LEU A 93 2.06 -2.27 10.92
CA LEU A 93 1.49 -1.96 9.60
C LEU A 93 1.98 -0.62 9.07
N LYS A 94 2.74 -0.67 7.97
CA LYS A 94 3.18 0.47 7.17
C LYS A 94 2.19 0.72 6.04
N LYS A 95 1.97 2.00 5.70
CA LYS A 95 1.05 2.42 4.64
C LYS A 95 1.83 3.30 3.68
N VAL A 96 1.99 2.84 2.45
CA VAL A 96 2.84 3.45 1.42
C VAL A 96 1.98 3.96 0.27
N ILE A 97 2.30 5.14 -0.23
CA ILE A 97 1.65 5.75 -1.38
C ILE A 97 2.71 5.95 -2.46
N LEU A 98 2.43 5.43 -3.65
CA LEU A 98 3.26 5.63 -4.84
C LEU A 98 2.46 6.42 -5.87
N VAL A 99 2.98 7.56 -6.31
CA VAL A 99 2.33 8.39 -7.34
C VAL A 99 3.17 8.34 -8.61
N TYR A 100 2.52 7.99 -9.72
CA TYR A 100 3.12 7.90 -11.04
C TYR A 100 2.58 8.98 -11.97
N ASN A 101 3.49 9.66 -12.67
CA ASN A 101 3.20 10.50 -13.83
C ASN A 101 3.50 9.71 -15.12
N GLY A 102 2.47 9.14 -15.73
CA GLY A 102 2.64 8.11 -16.75
C GLY A 102 3.34 6.87 -16.18
N TRP A 103 4.64 6.68 -16.47
CA TRP A 103 5.46 5.57 -15.95
C TRP A 103 6.52 6.02 -14.94
N GLU A 104 6.72 7.33 -14.78
CA GLU A 104 7.71 7.87 -13.84
C GLU A 104 7.11 7.98 -12.45
N MET A 105 7.81 7.46 -11.43
CA MET A 105 7.38 7.60 -10.03
C MET A 105 7.83 8.98 -9.52
N VAL A 106 6.87 9.88 -9.34
CA VAL A 106 7.10 11.28 -8.94
C VAL A 106 6.94 11.51 -7.43
N SER A 107 6.30 10.58 -6.71
CA SER A 107 6.28 10.58 -5.25
C SER A 107 6.23 9.15 -4.70
N CYS A 108 6.93 8.95 -3.58
CA CYS A 108 6.93 7.75 -2.76
C CYS A 108 6.94 8.18 -1.29
N GLU A 109 5.84 7.93 -0.58
CA GLU A 109 5.63 8.41 0.79
C GLU A 109 5.12 7.30 1.70
N GLU A 110 5.70 7.16 2.89
CA GLU A 110 5.10 6.42 4.01
C GLU A 110 4.16 7.34 4.80
N MET A 111 2.94 6.90 5.08
CA MET A 111 2.05 7.63 5.99
C MET A 111 2.58 7.53 7.42
N VAL A 112 3.16 8.61 7.91
CA VAL A 112 3.51 8.74 9.33
C VAL A 112 2.22 8.81 10.16
N GLN A 113 2.01 7.84 11.05
CA GLN A 113 0.96 7.98 12.07
C GLN A 113 1.40 9.07 13.04
N LYS A 114 0.64 10.15 13.16
CA LYS A 114 0.81 11.08 14.28
C LYS A 114 0.43 10.31 15.54
N SER A 115 1.40 10.04 16.40
CA SER A 115 1.14 9.59 17.76
C SER A 115 0.22 10.60 18.42
N VAL A 116 -1.02 10.22 18.71
CA VAL A 116 -1.87 11.02 19.60
C VAL A 116 -1.31 10.78 20.99
N SER A 117 -0.51 11.72 21.50
CA SER A 117 -0.20 11.76 22.92
C SER A 117 -1.45 12.26 23.65
N CYS A 118 -2.08 11.39 24.43
CA CYS A 118 -2.84 11.74 25.61
C CYS A 118 -2.49 10.72 26.69
#